data_AF-A0A9E6MRC0-F1
#
_entry.id   AF-A0A9E6MRC0-F1
#
_cell.length_a   1.000
_cell.length_b   1.000
_cell.length_c   1.000
_cell.angle_alpha   90.00
_cell.angle_beta   90.00
_cell.angle_gamma   90.00
#
_symmetry.space_group_name_H-M   'P 1'
#
loop_
_entity.id
_entity.type
_entity.pdbx_description
1 polymer ?
#
loop_
_entity_poly.entity_id
_entity_poly.type
_entity_poly.pdbx_seq_one_letter_code
_entity_poly.pdbx_strand_id
1 'polypeptide(L)'
;MQAQACDVVYVKSIDNIRQRQAEGIASAKARGVRFGRPPIKRPKSYGKTKGAFLSGEITRKEAASRLKVSVTTFDKWMAEDDFAAHRKGADDPTDV
;
A
#
# COMPACT_ATOMS: atom_id res chain seq x y z
N MET A 1 -33.40 -31.15 27.87
CA MET A 1 -31.92 -31.11 27.74
C MET A 1 -31.49 -31.08 26.27
N GLN A 2 -31.73 -29.99 25.53
CA GLN A 2 -31.28 -29.87 24.12
C GLN A 2 -30.60 -28.53 23.78
N ALA A 3 -30.41 -27.63 24.76
CA ALA A 3 -29.76 -26.34 24.53
C ALA A 3 -28.22 -26.42 24.45
N GLN A 4 -27.58 -27.38 25.13
CA GLN A 4 -26.11 -27.44 25.22
C GLN A 4 -25.43 -27.98 23.95
N ALA A 5 -26.17 -28.59 23.01
CA ALA A 5 -25.59 -29.19 21.81
C ALA A 5 -25.40 -28.18 20.65
N CYS A 6 -26.28 -27.18 20.51
CA CYS A 6 -26.18 -26.18 19.43
C CYS A 6 -24.99 -25.24 19.62
N ASP A 7 -24.72 -24.81 20.85
CA ASP A 7 -23.67 -23.83 21.14
C ASP A 7 -22.26 -24.39 20.85
N VAL A 8 -22.01 -25.67 21.16
CA VAL A 8 -20.71 -26.31 20.92
C VAL A 8 -20.43 -26.50 19.43
N VAL A 9 -21.47 -26.78 18.63
CA VAL A 9 -21.35 -26.92 17.17
C VAL A 9 -21.06 -25.56 16.52
N TYR A 10 -21.72 -24.50 16.98
CA TYR A 10 -21.52 -23.15 16.46
C TYR A 10 -20.12 -22.60 16.80
N VAL A 11 -19.66 -22.71 18.04
CA VAL A 11 -18.33 -22.22 18.45
C VAL A 11 -17.21 -22.96 17.70
N LYS A 12 -17.31 -24.30 17.58
CA LYS A 12 -16.38 -25.09 16.74
C LYS A 12 -16.36 -24.60 15.30
N SER A 13 -17.50 -24.21 14.72
CA SER A 13 -17.56 -23.79 13.32
C SER A 13 -16.79 -22.48 13.05
N ILE A 14 -16.79 -21.53 13.99
CA ILE A 14 -16.07 -20.25 13.86
C ILE A 14 -14.55 -20.46 13.89
N ASP A 15 -14.05 -21.29 14.79
CA ASP A 15 -12.61 -21.60 14.88
C ASP A 15 -12.12 -22.32 13.60
N ASN A 16 -12.93 -23.25 13.07
CA ASN A 16 -12.64 -23.92 11.80
C ASN A 16 -12.60 -22.94 10.61
N ILE A 17 -13.46 -21.92 10.58
CA ILE A 17 -13.48 -20.91 9.51
C ILE A 17 -12.22 -20.05 9.57
N ARG A 18 -11.81 -19.61 10.76
CA ARG A 18 -10.59 -18.79 10.94
C ARG A 18 -9.33 -19.56 10.55
N GLN A 19 -9.24 -20.82 10.96
CA GLN A 19 -8.13 -21.69 10.61
C GLN A 19 -8.02 -21.86 9.09
N ARG A 20 -9.12 -22.19 8.41
CA ARG A 20 -9.13 -22.36 6.95
C ARG A 20 -8.86 -21.06 6.19
N GLN A 21 -9.30 -19.91 6.71
CA GLN A 21 -8.96 -18.61 6.15
C GLN A 21 -7.46 -18.31 6.26
N ALA A 22 -6.85 -18.62 7.41
CA ALA A 22 -5.41 -18.46 7.60
C ALA A 22 -4.62 -19.37 6.66
N GLU A 23 -5.01 -20.63 6.53
CA GLU A 23 -4.43 -21.60 5.59
C GLU A 23 -4.58 -21.13 4.13
N GLY A 24 -5.75 -20.60 3.77
CA GLY A 24 -6.02 -20.04 2.44
C GLY A 24 -5.17 -18.81 2.14
N ILE A 25 -5.04 -17.88 3.09
CA ILE A 25 -4.18 -16.70 2.96
C ILE A 25 -2.72 -17.12 2.85
N ALA A 26 -2.26 -18.09 3.65
CA ALA A 26 -0.89 -18.60 3.59
C ALA A 26 -0.58 -19.25 2.23
N SER A 27 -1.51 -20.06 1.70
CA SER A 27 -1.38 -20.65 0.37
C SER A 27 -1.32 -19.60 -0.73
N ALA A 28 -2.17 -18.58 -0.69
CA ALA A 28 -2.13 -17.49 -1.66
C ALA A 28 -0.88 -16.60 -1.51
N LYS A 29 -0.38 -16.37 -0.30
CA LYS A 29 0.94 -15.72 -0.08
C LYS A 29 2.08 -16.53 -0.68
N ALA A 30 2.08 -17.86 -0.48
CA ALA A 30 3.09 -18.76 -1.05
C ALA A 30 3.05 -18.80 -2.59
N ARG A 31 1.86 -18.64 -3.17
CA ARG A 31 1.66 -18.48 -4.62
C ARG A 31 1.99 -17.08 -5.15
N GLY A 32 2.48 -16.18 -4.29
CA GLY A 32 2.83 -14.81 -4.66
C GLY A 32 1.63 -13.89 -4.95
N VAL A 33 0.43 -14.27 -4.51
CA VAL A 33 -0.77 -13.45 -4.69
C VAL A 33 -0.61 -12.18 -3.85
N ARG A 34 -0.63 -11.02 -4.53
CA ARG A 34 -0.57 -9.72 -3.87
C ARG A 34 -1.93 -9.41 -3.23
N PHE A 35 -1.96 -9.38 -1.90
CA PHE A 35 -3.15 -8.99 -1.15
C PHE A 35 -3.30 -7.46 -1.07
N GLY A 36 -4.55 -7.01 -0.97
CA GLY A 36 -4.90 -5.61 -0.74
C GLY A 36 -5.12 -4.78 -2.00
N ARG A 37 -5.44 -3.50 -1.79
CA ARG A 37 -5.69 -2.55 -2.89
C ARG A 37 -4.39 -2.29 -3.67
N PRO A 38 -4.39 -2.39 -5.01
CA PRO A 38 -3.20 -2.09 -5.80
C PRO A 38 -2.78 -0.62 -5.57
N PRO A 39 -1.46 -0.35 -5.49
CA PRO A 39 -0.95 0.99 -5.33
C PRO A 39 -1.27 1.81 -6.57
N ILE A 40 -1.58 3.08 -6.36
CA ILE A 40 -1.84 4.00 -7.47
C ILE A 40 -0.52 4.23 -8.18
N LYS A 41 -0.45 3.85 -9.46
CA LYS A 41 0.72 4.11 -10.31
C LYS A 41 0.88 5.61 -10.48
N ARG A 42 2.12 6.10 -10.35
CA ARG A 42 2.43 7.51 -10.54
C ARG A 42 2.18 7.91 -12.00
N PRO A 43 1.36 8.94 -12.27
CA PRO A 43 1.14 9.41 -13.63
C PRO A 43 2.42 10.09 -14.17
N LYS A 44 2.64 10.04 -15.49
CA LYS A 44 3.79 10.69 -16.14
C LYS A 44 3.86 12.21 -15.89
N SER A 45 2.72 12.84 -15.59
CA SER A 45 2.62 14.27 -15.23
C SER A 45 3.16 14.60 -13.84
N TYR A 46 3.39 13.61 -12.96
CA TYR A 46 3.86 13.82 -11.60
C TYR A 46 5.16 14.62 -11.52
N GLY A 47 6.14 14.34 -12.39
CA GLY A 47 7.42 15.04 -12.40
C GLY A 47 7.27 16.56 -12.64
N LYS A 48 6.40 16.95 -13.57
CA LYS A 48 6.12 18.37 -13.85
C LYS A 48 5.44 19.06 -12.67
N THR A 49 4.45 18.39 -12.08
CA THR A 49 3.72 18.91 -10.91
C THR A 49 4.62 19.00 -9.69
N LYS A 50 5.51 18.03 -9.47
CA LYS A 50 6.50 18.06 -8.39
C LYS A 50 7.46 19.24 -8.55
N GLY A 51 7.98 19.49 -9.76
CA GLY A 51 8.83 20.64 -10.03
C GLY A 51 8.16 21.97 -9.67
N ALA A 52 6.91 22.16 -10.12
CA ALA A 52 6.13 23.35 -9.80
C ALA A 52 5.78 23.49 -8.30
N PHE A 53 5.61 22.37 -7.59
CA PHE A 53 5.39 22.39 -6.14
C PHE A 53 6.68 22.78 -5.39
N LEU A 54 7.83 22.25 -5.83
CA LEU A 54 9.14 22.57 -5.25
C LEU A 54 9.58 24.01 -5.55
N SER A 55 9.19 24.57 -6.70
CA SER A 55 9.40 26.00 -7.00
C SER A 55 8.42 26.93 -6.27
N GLY A 56 7.43 26.38 -5.57
CA GLY A 56 6.43 27.15 -4.83
C GLY A 56 5.33 27.77 -5.69
N GLU A 57 5.26 27.43 -6.99
CA GLU A 57 4.27 27.96 -7.93
C GLU A 57 2.86 27.42 -7.72
N ILE A 58 2.74 26.23 -7.13
CA ILE A 58 1.45 25.58 -6.90
C ILE A 58 1.33 25.09 -5.46
N THR A 59 0.12 25.18 -4.92
CA THR A 59 -0.17 24.64 -3.60
C THR A 59 -0.31 23.13 -3.62
N ARG A 60 -0.15 22.50 -2.46
CA ARG A 60 -0.30 21.04 -2.29
C ARG A 60 -1.66 20.52 -2.76
N LYS A 61 -2.73 21.29 -2.51
CA LYS A 61 -4.09 20.95 -2.96
C LYS A 61 -4.22 21.04 -4.48
N GLU A 62 -3.65 22.06 -5.11
CA GLU A 62 -3.68 22.21 -6.57
C GLU A 62 -2.86 21.13 -7.27
N ALA A 63 -1.70 20.76 -6.70
CA ALA A 63 -0.89 19.65 -7.19
C ALA A 63 -1.71 18.34 -7.20
N ALA A 64 -2.39 18.03 -6.09
CA ALA A 64 -3.25 16.85 -5.98
C ALA A 64 -4.42 16.88 -6.97
N SER A 65 -5.07 18.04 -7.14
CA SER A 65 -6.16 18.24 -8.10
C SER A 65 -5.72 18.03 -9.55
N ARG A 66 -4.56 18.57 -9.95
CA ARG A 66 -4.00 18.39 -11.31
C ARG A 66 -3.69 16.92 -11.62
N LEU A 67 -3.30 16.17 -10.59
CA LEU A 67 -2.98 14.74 -10.68
C LEU A 67 -4.21 13.84 -10.48
N LYS A 68 -5.39 14.42 -10.18
CA LYS A 68 -6.64 13.70 -9.84
C LYS A 68 -6.46 12.67 -8.72
N VAL A 69 -5.63 12.98 -7.74
CA VAL A 69 -5.38 12.14 -6.56
C VAL A 69 -5.70 12.90 -5.28
N SER A 70 -5.84 12.17 -4.17
CA SER A 70 -5.95 12.80 -2.85
C SER A 70 -4.63 13.48 -2.46
N VAL A 71 -4.72 14.54 -1.66
CA VAL A 71 -3.55 15.21 -1.04
C VAL A 71 -2.66 14.20 -0.30
N THR A 72 -3.28 13.24 0.40
CA THR A 72 -2.56 12.17 1.10
C THR A 72 -1.80 11.22 0.18
N THR A 73 -2.25 11.04 -1.07
CA THR A 73 -1.52 10.24 -2.08
C THR A 73 -0.32 11.03 -2.61
N PHE A 74 -0.50 12.33 -2.83
CA PHE A 74 0.59 13.22 -3.24
C PHE A 74 1.70 13.32 -2.18
N ASP A 75 1.33 13.48 -0.91
CA ASP A 75 2.29 13.53 0.20
C ASP A 75 3.06 12.20 0.36
N LYS A 76 2.40 11.06 0.16
CA LYS A 76 3.06 9.75 0.13
C LYS A 76 4.10 9.64 -0.99
N TRP A 77 3.79 10.13 -2.18
CA TRP A 77 4.76 10.11 -3.29
C TRP A 77 5.97 11.00 -3.03
N MET A 78 5.77 12.15 -2.37
CA MET A 78 6.88 13.02 -1.94
C MET A 78 7.78 12.32 -0.92
N ALA A 79 7.19 11.70 0.12
CA ALA A 79 7.94 10.96 1.12
C ALA A 79 8.69 9.74 0.54
N GLU A 80 8.08 9.03 -0.41
CA GLU A 80 8.75 7.93 -1.14
C GLU A 80 9.93 8.44 -1.97
N ASP A 81 9.84 9.66 -2.54
CA ASP A 81 10.93 10.28 -3.27
C ASP A 81 12.07 10.73 -2.37
N ASP A 82 11.76 11.26 -1.19
CA ASP A 82 12.76 11.64 -0.19
C ASP A 82 13.49 10.40 0.35
N PHE A 83 12.75 9.31 0.58
CA PHE A 83 13.31 8.00 0.94
C PHE A 83 14.16 7.41 -0.19
N ALA A 84 13.73 7.57 -1.45
CA ALA A 84 14.51 7.14 -2.61
C ALA A 84 15.77 7.98 -2.80
N ALA A 85 15.73 9.28 -2.49
CA ALA A 85 16.90 10.15 -2.53
C ALA A 85 17.95 9.75 -1.49
N HIS A 86 17.53 9.33 -0.29
CA HIS A 86 18.44 8.84 0.76
C HIS A 86 19.10 7.49 0.41
N ARG A 87 18.39 6.59 -0.27
CA ARG A 87 18.98 5.32 -0.74
C ARG A 87 19.98 5.48 -1.88
N LYS A 88 19.84 6.51 -2.71
CA LYS A 88 20.74 6.76 -3.86
C LYS A 88 22.15 7.25 -3.48
N GLY A 89 22.47 7.36 -2.19
CA GLY A 89 23.81 7.72 -1.72
C GLY A 89 24.74 6.55 -1.38
N ALA A 90 24.34 5.28 -1.55
CA ALA A 90 25.10 4.14 -1.01
C ALA A 90 25.51 3.05 -2.02
N ASP A 91 25.12 3.11 -3.29
CA ASP A 91 25.48 2.09 -4.29
C ASP A 91 26.00 2.73 -5.59
N ASP A 92 27.26 3.19 -5.59
CA ASP A 92 28.08 3.27 -6.81
C ASP A 92 29.41 2.54 -6.58
N PRO A 93 29.51 1.26 -6.97
CA PRO A 93 30.79 0.60 -7.14
C PRO A 93 31.17 0.60 -8.63
N THR A 94 31.48 1.76 -9.20
CA THR A 94 32.32 1.87 -10.40
C THR A 94 33.46 2.86 -10.21
N ASP A 95 34.40 2.52 -9.31
CA ASP A 95 35.82 2.88 -9.45
C ASP A 95 36.68 2.02 -8.51
N VAL A 96 37.13 0.83 -8.99
CA VAL A 96 38.49 0.24 -8.98
C VAL A 96 38.45 -1.05 -9.81
#